data_AF-A0A2T9J4J3-F1
#
_entry.id   AF-A0A2T9J4J3-F1
#
_cell.length_a   1.000
_cell.length_b   1.000
_cell.length_c   1.000
_cell.angle_alpha   90.00
_cell.angle_beta   90.00
_cell.angle_gamma   90.00
#
_symmetry.space_group_name_H-M   'P 1'
#
loop_
_entity.id
_entity.type
_entity.pdbx_description
1 polymer ?
#
loop_
_entity_poly.entity_id
_entity_poly.type
_entity_poly.pdbx_seq_one_letter_code
_entity_poly.pdbx_strand_id
1 'polypeptide(L)'
;MASLQYPVSVFVRAMDRLARHHAGGLVAQDPLSLAKGSVMLMTADPSWAATAKGRRIAIGRIEVDDQVVYAFEMSRRRKSESISLGLVAKADGSRMSIAELSRVVEHAMQQIGSRGSRAEGRDRGVWPSPAVFLDITGRVVTHTAKRRLASVLAEELEALSRSLRLPAEAVQAAS
;
A
#
# COMPACT_ATOMS: atom_id res chain seq x y z
N MET A 1 2.80 -24.46 1.02
CA MET A 1 2.88 -23.03 0.64
C MET A 1 3.72 -22.29 1.68
N ALA A 2 4.66 -21.44 1.27
CA ALA A 2 5.43 -20.64 2.23
C ALA A 2 4.48 -19.73 3.00
N SER A 3 4.54 -19.75 4.34
CA SER A 3 3.73 -18.89 5.18
C SER A 3 4.08 -17.42 4.92
N LEU A 4 3.07 -16.58 4.74
CA LEU A 4 3.29 -15.14 4.63
C LEU A 4 3.94 -14.64 5.92
N GLN A 5 5.02 -13.89 5.79
CA GLN A 5 5.72 -13.32 6.94
C GLN A 5 5.23 -11.90 7.21
N TYR A 6 5.49 -11.39 8.41
CA TYR A 6 5.32 -9.97 8.70
C TYR A 6 6.21 -9.14 7.76
N PRO A 7 5.73 -8.00 7.22
CA PRO A 7 4.46 -7.32 7.53
C PRO A 7 3.25 -7.80 6.74
N VAL A 8 3.46 -8.45 5.60
CA VAL A 8 2.41 -8.86 4.65
C VAL A 8 1.32 -9.72 5.30
N SER A 9 1.67 -10.66 6.17
CA SER A 9 0.68 -11.51 6.85
C SER A 9 -0.31 -10.73 7.73
N VAL A 10 0.17 -9.69 8.42
CA VAL A 10 -0.69 -8.84 9.26
C VAL A 10 -1.56 -7.95 8.39
N PHE A 11 -0.97 -7.39 7.33
CA PHE A 11 -1.69 -6.58 6.35
C PHE A 11 -2.84 -7.35 5.69
N VAL A 12 -2.58 -8.55 5.19
CA VAL A 12 -3.62 -9.43 4.59
C VAL A 12 -4.77 -9.65 5.56
N ARG A 13 -4.47 -10.01 6.82
CA ARG A 13 -5.50 -10.21 7.85
C ARG A 13 -6.26 -8.93 8.19
N ALA A 14 -5.64 -7.76 8.05
CA ALA A 14 -6.31 -6.48 8.23
C ALA A 14 -7.26 -6.19 7.05
N MET A 15 -6.84 -6.49 5.82
CA MET A 15 -7.71 -6.37 4.65
C MET A 15 -8.88 -7.36 4.67
N ASP A 16 -8.68 -8.58 5.17
CA ASP A 16 -9.76 -9.56 5.37
C ASP A 16 -10.79 -9.05 6.40
N ARG A 17 -10.34 -8.29 7.41
CA ARG A 17 -11.25 -7.64 8.37
C ARG A 17 -12.09 -6.57 7.68
N LEU A 18 -11.46 -5.68 6.92
CA LEU A 18 -12.17 -4.64 6.18
C LEU A 18 -13.18 -5.23 5.17
N ALA A 19 -12.82 -6.34 4.52
CA ALA A 19 -13.70 -7.06 3.60
C ALA A 19 -14.98 -7.59 4.25
N ARG A 20 -14.89 -8.11 5.49
CA ARG A 20 -16.08 -8.55 6.24
C ARG A 20 -17.06 -7.44 6.56
N HIS A 21 -16.61 -6.19 6.56
CA HIS A 21 -17.45 -5.01 6.81
C HIS A 21 -17.77 -4.24 5.53
N HIS A 22 -17.49 -4.80 4.35
CA HIS A 22 -17.65 -4.14 3.04
C HIS A 22 -16.92 -2.80 2.91
N ALA A 23 -15.91 -2.55 3.76
CA ALA A 23 -15.12 -1.32 3.77
C ALA A 23 -13.85 -1.43 2.91
N GLY A 24 -13.61 -2.57 2.26
CA GLY A 24 -12.44 -2.79 1.44
C GLY A 24 -12.16 -4.26 1.13
N GLY A 25 -10.93 -4.55 0.71
CA GLY A 25 -10.47 -5.91 0.44
C GLY A 25 -9.17 -5.94 -0.35
N LEU A 26 -8.62 -7.13 -0.57
CA LEU A 26 -7.42 -7.28 -1.39
C LEU A 26 -7.75 -7.10 -2.88
N VAL A 27 -6.84 -6.48 -3.63
CA VAL A 27 -6.97 -6.25 -5.07
C VAL A 27 -6.57 -7.50 -5.85
N ALA A 28 -7.19 -7.71 -7.02
CA ALA A 28 -6.83 -8.74 -7.99
C ALA A 28 -6.79 -10.16 -7.40
N GLN A 29 -7.77 -10.49 -6.54
CA GLN A 29 -7.92 -11.83 -5.99
C GLN A 29 -8.77 -12.71 -6.93
N ASP A 30 -8.31 -13.93 -7.16
CA ASP A 30 -9.08 -14.98 -7.81
C ASP A 30 -10.00 -15.67 -6.78
N PRO A 31 -11.33 -15.73 -7.01
CA PRO A 31 -12.27 -16.39 -6.11
C PRO A 31 -11.91 -17.85 -5.79
N LEU A 32 -11.37 -18.60 -6.75
CA LEU A 32 -10.98 -20.00 -6.54
C LEU A 32 -9.75 -20.11 -5.65
N SER A 33 -8.81 -19.19 -5.79
CA SER A 33 -7.65 -19.07 -4.91
C SER A 33 -8.06 -18.69 -3.49
N LEU A 34 -8.99 -17.75 -3.33
CA LEU A 34 -9.52 -17.35 -2.02
C LEU A 34 -10.22 -18.50 -1.30
N ALA A 35 -11.02 -19.30 -2.02
CA ALA A 35 -11.68 -20.48 -1.47
C ALA A 35 -10.68 -21.53 -0.93
N LYS A 36 -9.46 -21.54 -1.47
CA LYS A 36 -8.33 -22.38 -1.02
C LYS A 36 -7.47 -21.70 0.06
N GLY A 37 -7.89 -20.55 0.57
CA GLY A 37 -7.11 -19.74 1.52
C GLY A 37 -5.83 -19.15 0.94
N SER A 38 -5.72 -19.10 -0.39
CA SER A 38 -4.56 -18.55 -1.10
C SER A 38 -4.75 -17.07 -1.38
N VAL A 39 -3.71 -16.28 -1.14
CA VAL A 39 -3.70 -14.84 -1.37
C VAL A 39 -2.85 -14.51 -2.58
N MET A 40 -3.43 -13.78 -3.53
CA MET A 40 -2.68 -13.28 -4.68
C MET A 40 -1.90 -12.04 -4.28
N LEU A 41 -0.60 -12.05 -4.58
CA LEU A 41 0.32 -10.95 -4.35
C LEU A 41 0.93 -10.54 -5.68
N MET A 42 1.07 -9.24 -5.90
CA MET A 42 1.86 -8.73 -7.01
C MET A 42 3.33 -9.11 -6.79
N THR A 43 3.98 -9.57 -7.85
CA THR A 43 5.43 -9.81 -7.85
C THR A 43 6.08 -8.67 -8.61
N ALA A 44 7.06 -7.99 -8.01
CA ALA A 44 7.74 -6.90 -8.68
C ALA A 44 8.57 -7.42 -9.86
N ASP A 45 8.52 -6.71 -10.98
CA ASP A 45 9.31 -7.06 -12.16
C ASP A 45 10.81 -6.85 -11.85
N PRO A 46 11.68 -7.84 -12.08
CA PRO A 46 13.12 -7.70 -11.84
C PRO A 46 13.79 -6.56 -12.62
N SER A 47 13.21 -6.11 -13.74
CA SER A 47 13.71 -4.99 -14.55
C SER A 47 13.52 -3.62 -13.88
N TRP A 48 12.58 -3.48 -12.95
CA TRP A 48 12.32 -2.20 -12.27
C TRP A 48 13.47 -1.73 -11.39
N ALA A 49 14.16 -2.66 -10.73
CA ALA A 49 15.38 -2.43 -9.95
C ALA A 49 15.99 -3.77 -9.48
N ALA A 50 17.28 -3.80 -9.15
CA ALA A 50 17.90 -4.97 -8.50
C ALA A 50 17.20 -5.37 -7.18
N THR A 51 16.56 -4.41 -6.51
CA THR A 51 15.76 -4.58 -5.29
C THR A 51 14.37 -5.17 -5.51
N ALA A 52 13.92 -5.28 -6.77
CA ALA A 52 12.62 -5.83 -7.14
C ALA A 52 12.60 -7.36 -7.18
N LYS A 53 13.72 -8.03 -7.53
CA LYS A 53 13.78 -9.48 -7.69
C LYS A 53 13.20 -10.23 -6.48
N GLY A 54 12.16 -11.04 -6.71
CA GLY A 54 11.51 -11.87 -5.69
C GLY A 54 10.70 -11.09 -4.63
N ARG A 55 10.52 -9.78 -4.81
CA ARG A 55 9.72 -8.95 -3.91
C ARG A 55 8.23 -9.17 -4.19
N ARG A 56 7.47 -9.38 -3.13
CA ARG A 56 6.02 -9.57 -3.18
C ARG A 56 5.31 -8.39 -2.52
N ILE A 57 4.20 -7.97 -3.10
CA ILE A 57 3.42 -6.81 -2.66
C ILE A 57 1.97 -7.24 -2.49
N ALA A 58 1.42 -6.98 -1.32
CA ALA A 58 -0.01 -7.03 -1.08
C ALA A 58 -0.59 -5.65 -1.35
N ILE A 59 -1.67 -5.60 -2.12
CA ILE A 59 -2.38 -4.36 -2.42
C ILE A 59 -3.80 -4.51 -1.88
N GLY A 60 -4.16 -3.62 -0.97
CA GLY A 60 -5.50 -3.47 -0.43
C GLY A 60 -6.21 -2.31 -1.09
N ARG A 61 -7.52 -2.44 -1.24
CA ARG A 61 -8.45 -1.37 -1.61
C ARG A 61 -9.30 -1.06 -0.38
N ILE A 62 -9.49 0.20 -0.08
CA ILE A 62 -10.30 0.70 1.03
C ILE A 62 -11.33 1.65 0.42
N GLU A 63 -12.60 1.37 0.70
CA GLU A 63 -13.73 2.19 0.28
C GLU A 63 -13.96 3.25 1.35
N VAL A 64 -13.87 4.53 0.99
CA VAL A 64 -14.11 5.62 1.93
C VAL A 64 -14.97 6.67 1.26
N ASP A 65 -16.25 6.74 1.67
CA ASP A 65 -17.23 7.62 1.07
C ASP A 65 -17.25 7.45 -0.47
N ASP A 66 -17.02 8.51 -1.24
CA ASP A 66 -16.99 8.50 -2.71
C ASP A 66 -15.59 8.29 -3.33
N GLN A 67 -14.56 7.95 -2.55
CA GLN A 67 -13.20 7.73 -3.04
C GLN A 67 -12.66 6.34 -2.73
N VAL A 68 -11.64 5.94 -3.48
CA VAL A 68 -10.93 4.68 -3.28
C VAL A 68 -9.49 4.95 -2.88
N VAL A 69 -9.10 4.43 -1.71
CA VAL A 69 -7.71 4.47 -1.23
C VAL A 69 -7.07 3.10 -1.38
N TYR A 70 -5.86 3.06 -1.93
CA TYR A 70 -5.06 1.86 -2.10
C TYR A 70 -3.97 1.80 -1.04
N ALA A 71 -3.90 0.68 -0.34
CA ALA A 71 -2.88 0.40 0.66
C ALA A 71 -1.87 -0.61 0.12
N PHE A 72 -0.58 -0.32 0.26
CA PHE A 72 0.51 -1.15 -0.25
C PHE A 72 1.39 -1.65 0.88
N GLU A 73 1.55 -2.97 0.97
CA GLU A 73 2.47 -3.61 1.91
C GLU A 73 3.43 -4.54 1.19
N MET A 74 4.70 -4.48 1.59
CA MET A 74 5.78 -5.15 0.90
C MET A 74 6.44 -6.24 1.73
N SER A 75 6.78 -7.34 1.08
CA SER A 75 7.59 -8.39 1.70
C SER A 75 8.97 -7.85 2.04
N ARG A 76 9.44 -8.17 3.25
CA ARG A 76 10.81 -7.89 3.67
C ARG A 76 11.75 -9.00 3.20
N ARG A 77 12.94 -8.63 2.73
CA ARG A 77 14.05 -9.56 2.48
C ARG A 77 14.81 -9.90 3.76
N ARG A 78 14.85 -8.98 4.72
CA ARG A 78 15.52 -9.13 6.02
C ARG A 78 14.66 -8.51 7.12
N LYS A 79 14.72 -9.04 8.35
CA LYS A 79 13.94 -8.51 9.48
C LYS A 79 14.22 -7.02 9.78
N SER A 80 15.45 -6.57 9.54
CA SER A 80 15.90 -5.18 9.73
C SER A 80 15.42 -4.22 8.65
N GLU A 81 14.85 -4.70 7.55
CA GLU A 81 14.32 -3.84 6.51
C GLU A 81 13.11 -3.06 7.02
N SER A 82 13.17 -1.74 6.94
CA SER A 82 12.13 -0.83 7.44
C SER A 82 11.50 -0.06 6.28
N ILE A 83 10.61 -0.74 5.55
CA ILE A 83 9.72 -0.12 4.56
C ILE A 83 8.39 0.14 5.26
N SER A 84 7.94 1.39 5.24
CA SER A 84 6.61 1.74 5.76
C SER A 84 5.51 1.24 4.83
N LEU A 85 4.28 1.15 5.32
CA LEU A 85 3.10 0.92 4.49
C LEU A 85 2.76 2.20 3.70
N GLY A 86 2.26 2.05 2.48
CA GLY A 86 1.85 3.16 1.61
C GLY A 86 0.34 3.26 1.51
N LEU A 87 -0.21 4.47 1.60
CA LEU A 87 -1.59 4.79 1.23
C LEU A 87 -1.56 5.74 0.04
N VAL A 88 -2.33 5.45 -1.00
CA VAL A 88 -2.41 6.25 -2.21
C VAL A 88 -3.86 6.34 -2.68
N ALA A 89 -4.31 7.53 -3.07
CA ALA A 89 -5.58 7.71 -3.79
C ALA A 89 -5.34 8.58 -5.01
N LYS A 90 -6.20 8.48 -6.04
CA LYS A 90 -6.18 9.47 -7.11
C LYS A 90 -6.73 10.79 -6.60
N ALA A 91 -6.13 11.90 -7.03
CA ALA A 91 -6.55 13.24 -6.64
C ALA A 91 -7.99 13.56 -7.08
N ASP A 92 -8.46 12.95 -8.16
CA ASP A 92 -9.82 13.05 -8.69
C ASP A 92 -10.82 12.08 -8.02
N GLY A 93 -10.39 11.28 -7.04
CA GLY A 93 -11.20 10.28 -6.35
C GLY A 93 -11.48 9.00 -7.16
N SER A 94 -11.07 8.93 -8.43
CA SER A 94 -11.32 7.79 -9.30
C SER A 94 -10.48 6.56 -8.92
N ARG A 95 -10.86 5.40 -9.46
CA ARG A 95 -10.13 4.14 -9.22
C ARG A 95 -8.84 4.11 -10.02
N MET A 96 -7.80 3.53 -9.42
CA MET A 96 -6.57 3.19 -10.12
C MET A 96 -6.73 1.85 -10.85
N SER A 97 -6.31 1.82 -12.10
CA SER A 97 -6.10 0.62 -12.89
C SER A 97 -4.92 -0.20 -12.36
N ILE A 98 -4.83 -1.47 -12.73
CA ILE A 98 -3.68 -2.33 -12.38
C ILE A 98 -2.36 -1.72 -12.88
N ALA A 99 -2.36 -1.09 -14.06
CA ALA A 99 -1.18 -0.44 -14.61
C ALA A 99 -0.71 0.74 -13.75
N GLU A 100 -1.63 1.59 -13.27
CA GLU A 100 -1.29 2.68 -12.35
C GLU A 100 -0.78 2.15 -11.01
N LEU A 101 -1.40 1.09 -10.46
CA LEU A 101 -0.93 0.43 -9.24
C LEU A 101 0.48 -0.16 -9.43
N SER A 102 0.77 -0.76 -10.59
CA SER A 102 2.10 -1.25 -10.93
C SER A 102 3.14 -0.12 -11.00
N ARG A 103 2.80 1.05 -11.55
CA ARG A 103 3.70 2.21 -11.57
C ARG A 103 4.04 2.72 -10.18
N VAL A 104 3.07 2.71 -9.25
CA VAL A 104 3.32 3.05 -7.84
C VAL A 104 4.34 2.10 -7.23
N VAL A 105 4.21 0.79 -7.50
CA VAL A 105 5.16 -0.22 -7.00
C VAL A 105 6.53 -0.10 -7.66
N GLU A 106 6.58 0.13 -8.98
CA GLU A 106 7.82 0.37 -9.72
C GLU A 106 8.58 1.56 -9.14
N HIS A 107 7.90 2.69 -8.92
CA HIS A 107 8.47 3.86 -8.27
C HIS A 107 9.07 3.50 -6.91
N ALA A 108 8.32 2.77 -6.06
CA ALA A 108 8.83 2.32 -4.77
C ALA A 108 10.10 1.45 -4.92
N MET A 109 10.19 0.61 -5.95
CA MET A 109 11.38 -0.24 -6.18
C MET A 109 12.59 0.59 -6.58
N GLN A 110 12.41 1.57 -7.45
CA GLN A 110 13.45 2.52 -7.83
C GLN A 110 13.93 3.31 -6.61
N GLN A 111 13.02 3.84 -5.78
CA GLN A 111 13.38 4.56 -4.55
C GLN A 111 14.19 3.69 -3.57
N ILE A 112 13.82 2.42 -3.39
CA ILE A 112 14.60 1.49 -2.56
C ILE A 112 15.99 1.24 -3.17
N GLY A 113 16.07 1.11 -4.50
CA GLY A 113 17.34 0.93 -5.21
C GLY A 113 18.28 2.13 -5.02
N SER A 114 17.78 3.35 -5.23
CA SER A 114 18.55 4.59 -5.16
C SER A 114 19.05 4.93 -3.76
N ARG A 115 18.31 4.54 -2.71
CA ARG A 115 18.68 4.78 -1.31
C ARG A 115 19.98 4.09 -0.87
N GLY A 116 20.38 3.02 -1.56
CA GLY A 116 21.50 2.19 -1.12
C GLY A 116 21.31 1.61 0.29
N SER A 117 22.34 0.94 0.83
CA SER A 117 22.30 0.32 2.17
C SER A 117 22.36 1.32 3.33
N ARG A 118 22.38 2.64 3.05
CA ARG A 118 22.70 3.71 4.01
C ARG A 118 21.53 4.61 4.39
N ALA A 119 20.31 4.34 3.93
CA ALA A 119 19.15 5.12 4.35
C ALA A 119 18.95 5.03 5.87
N GLU A 120 19.36 6.08 6.58
CA GLU A 120 19.12 6.26 7.99
C GLU A 120 17.61 6.25 8.24
N GLY A 121 17.18 5.61 9.33
CA GLY A 121 15.80 5.19 9.59
C GLY A 121 14.73 6.29 9.71
N ARG A 122 15.01 7.52 9.27
CA ARG A 122 14.05 8.63 9.16
C ARG A 122 13.34 8.65 7.80
N ASP A 123 14.01 8.26 6.72
CA ASP A 123 13.43 8.33 5.38
C ASP A 123 12.79 7.00 4.95
N ARG A 124 11.63 6.68 5.54
CA ARG A 124 10.93 5.38 5.34
C ARG A 124 9.92 5.38 4.19
N GLY A 125 9.69 6.53 3.56
CA GLY A 125 8.67 6.73 2.54
C GLY A 125 9.18 6.40 1.15
N VAL A 126 9.01 5.17 0.69
CA VAL A 126 9.30 4.78 -0.72
C VAL A 126 8.11 5.03 -1.64
N TRP A 127 6.98 5.39 -1.02
CA TRP A 127 5.72 5.57 -1.69
C TRP A 127 5.66 6.97 -2.31
N PRO A 128 4.99 7.08 -3.46
CA PRO A 128 4.94 8.34 -4.15
C PRO A 128 4.18 9.39 -3.33
N SER A 129 4.55 10.65 -3.55
CA SER A 129 3.95 11.83 -2.94
C SER A 129 3.46 12.79 -4.02
N PRO A 130 2.59 13.76 -3.67
CA PRO A 130 2.13 14.79 -4.61
C PRO A 130 3.26 15.58 -5.29
N ALA A 131 4.47 15.60 -4.72
CA ALA A 131 5.63 16.27 -5.31
C ALA A 131 6.19 15.53 -6.54
N VAL A 132 5.87 14.24 -6.71
CA VAL A 132 6.38 13.39 -7.81
C VAL A 132 5.23 12.92 -8.72
N PHE A 133 4.04 12.72 -8.16
CA PHE A 133 2.85 12.30 -8.88
C PHE A 133 1.73 13.31 -8.61
N LEU A 134 1.49 14.20 -9.58
CA LEU A 134 0.51 15.29 -9.44
C LEU A 134 -0.93 14.78 -9.39
N ASP A 135 -1.18 13.57 -9.90
CA ASP A 135 -2.49 12.95 -10.01
C ASP A 135 -2.85 12.05 -8.82
N ILE A 136 -1.96 11.91 -7.82
CA ILE A 136 -2.21 11.09 -6.64
C ILE A 136 -1.90 11.83 -5.34
N THR A 137 -2.66 11.50 -4.30
CA THR A 137 -2.37 11.85 -2.93
C THR A 137 -1.78 10.64 -2.24
N GLY A 138 -0.71 10.86 -1.48
CA GLY A 138 0.06 9.78 -0.87
C GLY A 138 0.31 10.03 0.61
N ARG A 139 0.30 8.96 1.41
CA ARG A 139 0.71 9.00 2.82
C ARG A 139 1.51 7.76 3.18
N VAL A 140 2.54 7.98 3.98
CA VAL A 140 3.37 6.92 4.55
C VAL A 140 2.83 6.55 5.93
N VAL A 141 2.64 5.26 6.18
CA VAL A 141 2.18 4.72 7.46
C VAL A 141 3.29 3.91 8.11
N THR A 142 3.88 4.48 9.16
CA THR A 142 5.00 3.85 9.87
C THR A 142 4.58 2.59 10.62
N HIS A 143 5.37 1.52 10.55
CA HIS A 143 5.14 0.33 11.39
C HIS A 143 5.39 0.62 12.87
N THR A 144 4.42 0.30 13.73
CA THR A 144 4.53 0.38 15.19
C THR A 144 4.27 -0.98 15.83
N ALA A 145 4.61 -1.16 17.11
CA ALA A 145 4.34 -2.42 17.83
C ALA A 145 2.84 -2.76 17.83
N LYS A 146 1.97 -1.75 18.02
CA LYS A 146 0.51 -1.91 18.02
C LYS A 146 -0.03 -2.40 16.66
N ARG A 147 0.56 -1.92 15.56
CA ARG A 147 0.21 -2.29 14.17
C ARG A 147 0.56 -3.73 13.78
N ARG A 148 1.14 -4.52 14.69
CA ARG A 148 1.27 -5.98 14.52
C ARG A 148 -0.04 -6.73 14.76
N LEU A 149 -1.03 -6.06 15.37
CA LEU A 149 -2.38 -6.57 15.52
C LEU A 149 -3.21 -6.17 14.29
N ALA A 150 -3.75 -7.15 13.59
CA ALA A 150 -4.51 -6.92 12.36
C ALA A 150 -5.80 -6.11 12.59
N SER A 151 -6.42 -6.19 13.77
CA SER A 151 -7.57 -5.35 14.14
C SER A 151 -7.20 -3.87 14.19
N VAL A 152 -6.15 -3.56 14.95
CA VAL A 152 -5.64 -2.19 15.10
C VAL A 152 -5.21 -1.64 13.74
N LEU A 153 -4.50 -2.44 12.94
CA LEU A 153 -4.11 -2.01 11.60
C LEU A 153 -5.32 -1.73 10.71
N ALA A 154 -6.37 -2.55 10.74
CA ALA A 154 -7.57 -2.32 9.93
C ALA A 154 -8.27 -1.00 10.31
N GLU A 155 -8.50 -0.77 11.60
CA GLU A 155 -9.12 0.47 12.12
C GLU A 155 -8.29 1.70 11.77
N GLU A 156 -6.96 1.63 11.93
CA GLU A 156 -6.08 2.73 11.56
C GLU A 156 -6.04 2.97 10.06
N LEU A 157 -6.03 1.93 9.22
CA LEU A 157 -6.05 2.09 7.77
C LEU A 157 -7.34 2.79 7.31
N GLU A 158 -8.49 2.43 7.87
CA GLU A 158 -9.75 3.11 7.59
C GLU A 158 -9.70 4.58 8.01
N ALA A 159 -9.28 4.87 9.24
CA ALA A 159 -9.19 6.23 9.76
C ALA A 159 -8.19 7.09 8.97
N LEU A 160 -7.02 6.55 8.64
CA LEU A 160 -5.99 7.23 7.85
C LEU A 160 -6.47 7.49 6.42
N SER A 161 -7.23 6.56 5.83
CA SER A 161 -7.80 6.72 4.49
C SER A 161 -8.82 7.86 4.43
N ARG A 162 -9.66 8.03 5.46
CA ARG A 162 -10.56 9.19 5.60
C ARG A 162 -9.80 10.52 5.64
N SER A 163 -8.67 10.54 6.35
CA SER A 163 -7.81 11.74 6.45
C SER A 163 -6.97 12.03 5.20
N LEU A 164 -6.97 11.15 4.19
CA LEU A 164 -6.24 11.33 2.95
C LEU A 164 -6.95 12.27 1.96
N ARG A 165 -8.21 12.65 2.27
CA ARG A 165 -8.96 13.64 1.49
C ARG A 165 -8.16 14.93 1.38
N LEU A 166 -8.00 15.42 0.16
CA LEU A 166 -7.74 16.84 -0.04
C LEU A 166 -9.01 17.60 0.36
N PRO A 167 -8.89 18.78 1.01
CA PRO A 167 -10.04 19.65 1.17
C PRO A 167 -10.59 19.98 -0.21
N ALA A 168 -11.87 19.68 -0.46
CA ALA A 168 -12.57 20.11 -1.67
C ALA A 168 -12.50 21.65 -1.86
N GLU A 169 -12.23 22.39 -0.79
CA GLU A 169 -12.08 23.84 -0.76
C GLU A 169 -10.78 24.37 -1.40
N ALA A 170 -9.78 23.53 -1.66
CA ALA A 170 -8.53 23.98 -2.31
C ALA A 170 -8.65 24.18 -3.82
N VAL A 171 -9.77 23.77 -4.45
CA VAL A 171 -9.99 23.87 -5.90
C VAL A 171 -10.87 25.07 -6.27
N GLN A 172 -11.63 25.64 -5.33
CA GLN A 172 -12.50 26.79 -5.59
C GLN A 172 -11.89 28.16 -5.21
N ALA A 173 -10.72 28.20 -4.58
CA ALA A 173 -10.07 29.47 -4.19
C ALA A 173 -9.19 30.10 -5.30
N ALA A 174 -9.24 29.59 -6.53
CA ALA A 174 -8.47 30.09 -7.68
C ALA A 174 -9.33 30.32 -8.94
N SER A 175 -10.64 30.52 -8.78
CA SER A 175 -11.55 30.93 -9.85
C SER A 175 -12.16 32.30 -9.55
#